data_AF-J9GPX2-F1
#
_entry.id   AF-J9GPX2-F1
#
_cell.length_a   1.000
_cell.length_b   1.000
_cell.length_c   1.000
_cell.angle_alpha   90.00
_cell.angle_beta   90.00
_cell.angle_gamma   90.00
#
_symmetry.space_group_name_H-M   'P 1'
#
loop_
_entity.id
_entity.type
_entity.pdbx_description
1 polymer ?
#
loop_
_entity_poly.entity_id
_entity_poly.type
_entity_poly.pdbx_seq_one_letter_code
_entity_poly.pdbx_strand_id
1 'polypeptide(L)'
;MPEVSFKKVAHAVQDALGNKLLFCYEECDDCNHELALVENEFRIIMDFRRSIYRIPRKETSKAAKVVGTDFILLPDAKGDPQLYIMKEALEGKDLSQPFMHHFKLKEPIVNEQMYKALCKMVIDMLPSSELPHFKNTVRWIVSDNWMPDLLPSIWLGLLRTDEPVYKQPALDIFLHNKGVPQESPYCTAVIWIYDVVYLFVVPFVDKDAGRYQKDEQLLSHIREMMNWTGLSYWYQQDTMDYHQSTSWIDWKVDPLQSYVHILPQTDP
;
A
#
# COMPACT_ATOMS: atom_id res chain seq x y z
N MET A 1 23.11 4.71 25.46
CA MET A 1 22.16 3.63 25.12
C MET A 1 22.88 2.31 25.28
N PRO A 2 22.22 1.23 25.73
CA PRO A 2 22.82 -0.10 25.69
C PRO A 2 23.14 -0.47 24.22
N GLU A 3 24.28 -1.11 23.99
CA GLU A 3 24.57 -1.76 22.70
C GLU A 3 23.69 -3.01 22.60
N VAL A 4 22.70 -2.96 21.73
CA VAL A 4 21.85 -4.10 21.38
C VAL A 4 22.05 -4.40 19.89
N SER A 5 22.14 -5.67 19.53
CA SER A 5 22.28 -6.12 18.16
C SER A 5 21.16 -7.09 17.81
N PHE A 6 20.48 -6.85 16.69
CA PHE A 6 19.44 -7.73 16.17
C PHE A 6 19.99 -8.62 15.06
N LYS A 7 19.45 -9.84 14.92
CA LYS A 7 19.91 -10.78 13.89
C LYS A 7 19.30 -10.45 12.53
N LYS A 8 18.08 -9.90 12.51
CA LYS A 8 17.38 -9.50 11.30
C LYS A 8 17.52 -8.01 11.07
N VAL A 9 17.60 -7.64 9.79
CA VAL A 9 17.49 -6.26 9.35
C VAL A 9 16.00 -5.95 9.16
N ALA A 10 15.44 -5.16 10.06
CA ALA A 10 14.09 -4.65 9.94
C ALA A 10 14.04 -3.49 8.94
N HIS A 11 12.95 -3.39 8.20
CA HIS A 11 12.73 -2.31 7.24
C HIS A 11 11.53 -1.47 7.68
N ALA A 12 11.68 -0.14 7.63
CA ALA A 12 10.57 0.78 7.93
C ALA A 12 9.48 0.71 6.85
N VAL A 13 9.91 0.55 5.58
CA VAL A 13 9.04 0.18 4.46
C VAL A 13 9.51 -1.16 3.92
N GLN A 14 8.63 -2.12 3.70
CA GLN A 14 9.00 -3.50 3.38
C GLN A 14 9.95 -3.60 2.18
N ASP A 15 11.01 -4.40 2.30
CA ASP A 15 11.91 -4.74 1.17
C ASP A 15 11.14 -5.30 -0.03
N ALA A 16 10.06 -6.06 0.26
CA ALA A 16 9.17 -6.63 -0.73
C ALA A 16 8.54 -5.55 -1.63
N LEU A 17 8.34 -4.33 -1.14
CA LEU A 17 7.80 -3.19 -1.88
C LEU A 17 8.87 -2.44 -2.69
N GLY A 18 10.08 -2.99 -2.78
CA GLY A 18 11.19 -2.40 -3.52
C GLY A 18 12.09 -1.49 -2.69
N ASN A 19 11.76 -1.22 -1.42
CA ASN A 19 12.59 -0.40 -0.55
C ASN A 19 13.98 -1.01 -0.35
N LYS A 20 15.03 -0.21 -0.55
CA LYS A 20 16.44 -0.58 -0.27
C LYS A 20 17.14 0.41 0.68
N LEU A 21 16.43 1.41 1.17
CA LEU A 21 17.02 2.58 1.84
C LEU A 21 16.49 2.80 3.26
N LEU A 22 15.20 2.54 3.49
CA LEU A 22 14.50 2.85 4.73
C LEU A 22 14.55 1.65 5.69
N PHE A 23 15.55 1.61 6.56
CA PHE A 23 15.73 0.57 7.58
C PHE A 23 15.19 1.04 8.93
N CYS A 24 14.66 0.10 9.73
CA CYS A 24 14.25 0.36 11.11
C CYS A 24 15.29 -0.24 12.08
N TYR A 25 15.93 0.60 12.89
CA TYR A 25 16.94 0.15 13.87
C TYR A 25 16.37 0.01 15.29
N GLU A 26 15.10 0.36 15.48
CA GLU A 26 14.42 0.33 16.78
C GLU A 26 13.49 -0.90 16.94
N GLU A 27 13.36 -1.73 15.89
CA GLU A 27 12.54 -2.94 15.87
C GLU A 27 13.39 -4.18 16.21
N CYS A 28 13.03 -4.91 17.26
CA CYS A 28 13.72 -6.14 17.64
C CYS A 28 13.28 -7.35 16.78
N ASP A 29 14.01 -8.47 16.87
CA ASP A 29 13.73 -9.68 16.07
C ASP A 29 12.31 -10.23 16.28
N ASP A 30 11.75 -10.11 17.50
CA ASP A 30 10.40 -10.57 17.85
C ASP A 30 9.34 -9.61 17.30
N CYS A 31 9.49 -8.30 17.49
CA CYS A 31 8.61 -7.29 16.90
C CYS A 31 8.61 -7.39 15.37
N ASN A 32 9.77 -7.58 14.74
CA ASN A 32 9.89 -7.78 13.30
C ASN A 32 9.16 -9.05 12.84
N HIS A 33 9.04 -10.07 13.69
CA HIS A 33 8.26 -11.25 13.34
C HIS A 33 6.76 -11.00 13.42
N GLU A 34 6.30 -10.34 14.49
CA GLU A 34 4.89 -10.01 14.70
C GLU A 34 4.36 -9.04 13.64
N LEU A 35 5.11 -7.96 13.37
CA LEU A 35 4.71 -6.91 12.42
C LEU A 35 4.76 -7.37 10.96
N ALA A 36 5.50 -8.43 10.64
CA ALA A 36 5.53 -8.99 9.29
C ALA A 36 4.14 -9.43 8.77
N LEU A 37 3.23 -9.83 9.68
CA LEU A 37 1.85 -10.17 9.32
C LEU A 37 1.06 -8.93 8.92
N VAL A 38 1.19 -7.84 9.68
CA VAL A 38 0.57 -6.54 9.39
C VAL A 38 1.06 -6.03 8.04
N GLU A 39 2.37 -6.07 7.82
CA GLU A 39 3.01 -5.63 6.59
C GLU A 39 2.58 -6.42 5.34
N ASN A 40 2.20 -7.69 5.50
CA ASN A 40 1.87 -8.57 4.39
C ASN A 40 0.61 -8.11 3.63
N GLU A 41 -0.35 -7.49 4.31
CA GLU A 41 -1.63 -7.08 3.73
C GLU A 41 -1.44 -6.01 2.64
N PHE A 42 -0.65 -4.97 2.92
CA PHE A 42 -0.33 -3.96 1.91
C PHE A 42 0.57 -4.51 0.80
N ARG A 43 1.45 -5.48 1.10
CA ARG A 43 2.23 -6.19 0.08
C ARG A 43 1.32 -6.90 -0.93
N ILE A 44 0.27 -7.60 -0.47
CA ILE A 44 -0.67 -8.33 -1.33
C ILE A 44 -1.33 -7.39 -2.34
N ILE A 45 -1.82 -6.24 -1.86
CA ILE A 45 -2.44 -5.20 -2.71
C ILE A 45 -1.48 -4.73 -3.80
N MET A 46 -0.20 -4.67 -3.46
CA MET A 46 0.86 -4.23 -4.36
C MET A 46 1.38 -5.33 -5.29
N ASP A 47 1.01 -6.60 -5.13
CA ASP A 47 1.61 -7.71 -5.88
C ASP A 47 1.47 -7.58 -7.40
N PHE A 48 0.32 -7.14 -7.88
CA PHE A 48 0.11 -6.91 -9.32
C PHE A 48 1.14 -5.90 -9.86
N ARG A 49 1.27 -4.75 -9.17
CA ARG A 49 2.22 -3.69 -9.53
C ARG A 49 3.66 -4.14 -9.37
N ARG A 50 3.98 -4.86 -8.29
CA ARG A 50 5.30 -5.47 -8.06
C ARG A 50 5.72 -6.35 -9.22
N SER A 51 4.80 -7.16 -9.74
CA SER A 51 5.07 -8.00 -10.90
C SER A 51 5.33 -7.17 -12.16
N ILE A 52 4.39 -6.28 -12.52
CA ILE A 52 4.48 -5.47 -13.74
C ILE A 52 5.73 -4.57 -13.75
N TYR A 53 6.08 -3.96 -12.61
CA TYR A 53 7.23 -3.04 -12.50
C TYR A 53 8.57 -3.73 -12.22
N ARG A 54 8.59 -5.05 -12.20
CA ARG A 54 9.78 -5.89 -11.99
C ARG A 54 10.44 -5.65 -10.64
N ILE A 55 9.63 -5.57 -9.60
CA ILE A 55 10.12 -5.47 -8.23
C ILE A 55 10.59 -6.87 -7.81
N PRO A 56 11.90 -7.05 -7.60
CA PRO A 56 12.46 -8.37 -7.31
C PRO A 56 11.99 -8.87 -5.95
N ARG A 57 11.79 -10.17 -5.82
CA ARG A 57 11.63 -10.80 -4.50
C ARG A 57 12.99 -10.86 -3.80
N LYS A 58 12.96 -10.84 -2.46
CA LYS A 58 14.15 -11.01 -1.63
C LYS A 58 14.99 -12.19 -2.11
N GLU A 59 16.29 -11.96 -2.28
CA GLU A 59 17.28 -12.96 -2.72
C GLU A 59 17.06 -13.54 -4.14
N THR A 60 16.20 -12.93 -4.96
CA THR A 60 16.00 -13.33 -6.36
C THR A 60 16.04 -12.12 -7.30
N SER A 61 16.33 -12.34 -8.58
CA SER A 61 16.17 -11.31 -9.62
C SER A 61 14.78 -11.29 -10.26
N LYS A 62 13.88 -12.20 -9.85
CA LYS A 62 12.59 -12.41 -10.52
C LYS A 62 11.48 -11.64 -9.80
N ALA A 63 10.56 -11.09 -10.60
CA ALA A 63 9.35 -10.45 -10.12
C ALA A 63 8.41 -11.46 -9.46
N ALA A 64 7.42 -10.97 -8.72
CA ALA A 64 6.47 -11.85 -8.05
C ALA A 64 5.53 -12.56 -9.03
N LYS A 65 5.38 -13.89 -8.89
CA LYS A 65 4.20 -14.58 -9.45
C LYS A 65 2.95 -14.06 -8.75
N VAL A 66 1.96 -13.64 -9.51
CA VAL A 66 0.64 -13.20 -9.02
C VAL A 66 -0.42 -14.08 -9.64
N VAL A 67 -1.34 -14.57 -8.83
CA VAL A 67 -2.46 -15.40 -9.29
C VAL A 67 -3.74 -14.67 -8.95
N GLY A 68 -4.55 -14.39 -9.97
CA GLY A 68 -5.89 -13.86 -9.82
C GLY A 68 -6.97 -14.90 -10.06
N THR A 69 -8.21 -14.42 -10.14
CA THR A 69 -9.37 -15.25 -10.45
C THR A 69 -9.37 -15.74 -11.89
N ASP A 70 -8.94 -14.89 -12.81
CA ASP A 70 -9.02 -15.06 -14.26
C ASP A 70 -7.69 -14.76 -14.97
N PHE A 71 -6.61 -14.57 -14.21
CA PHE A 71 -5.31 -14.24 -14.76
C PHE A 71 -4.16 -14.79 -13.93
N ILE A 72 -3.00 -14.89 -14.56
CA ILE A 72 -1.73 -15.17 -13.91
C ILE A 72 -0.68 -14.19 -14.46
N LEU A 73 0.10 -13.58 -13.56
CA LEU A 73 1.34 -12.88 -13.92
C LEU A 73 2.54 -13.73 -13.52
N LEU A 74 3.42 -13.98 -14.48
CA LEU A 74 4.66 -14.76 -14.29
C LEU A 74 5.84 -14.05 -14.95
N PRO A 75 6.99 -13.91 -14.27
CA PRO A 75 8.20 -13.46 -14.94
C PRO A 75 8.73 -14.56 -15.88
N ASP A 76 9.19 -14.16 -17.07
CA ASP A 76 9.92 -15.04 -17.97
C ASP A 76 11.35 -15.35 -17.47
N ALA A 77 12.17 -15.98 -18.31
CA ALA A 77 13.57 -16.28 -17.97
C ALA A 77 14.44 -15.04 -17.72
N LYS A 78 14.09 -13.89 -18.32
CA LYS A 78 14.76 -12.59 -18.17
C LYS A 78 14.20 -11.76 -17.02
N GLY A 79 13.08 -12.18 -16.43
CA GLY A 79 12.39 -11.43 -15.39
C GLY A 79 11.32 -10.47 -15.93
N ASP A 80 11.00 -10.54 -17.22
CA ASP A 80 9.98 -9.71 -17.85
C ASP A 80 8.58 -10.28 -17.54
N PRO A 81 7.61 -9.45 -17.11
CA PRO A 81 6.29 -9.94 -16.74
C PRO A 81 5.53 -10.45 -17.96
N GLN A 82 4.97 -11.65 -17.85
CA GLN A 82 4.07 -12.29 -18.81
C GLN A 82 2.68 -12.36 -18.19
N LEU A 83 1.69 -11.80 -18.87
CA LEU A 83 0.30 -11.76 -18.44
C LEU A 83 -0.51 -12.82 -19.18
N TYR A 84 -1.00 -13.81 -18.45
CA TYR A 84 -1.90 -14.84 -18.96
C TYR A 84 -3.30 -14.51 -18.49
N ILE A 85 -4.28 -14.44 -19.41
CA ILE A 85 -5.68 -14.14 -19.11
C ILE A 85 -6.56 -15.26 -19.66
N MET A 86 -7.50 -15.73 -18.84
CA MET A 86 -8.51 -16.69 -19.25
C MET A 86 -9.40 -16.08 -20.34
N LYS A 87 -9.48 -16.74 -21.50
CA LYS A 87 -10.26 -16.26 -22.65
C LYS A 87 -11.73 -16.04 -22.31
N GLU A 88 -12.29 -16.89 -21.46
CA GLU A 88 -13.69 -16.86 -21.00
C GLU A 88 -14.00 -15.57 -20.21
N ALA A 89 -13.01 -15.00 -19.52
CA ALA A 89 -13.18 -13.73 -18.81
C ALA A 89 -13.21 -12.50 -19.74
N LEU A 90 -12.96 -12.69 -21.04
CA LEU A 90 -12.92 -11.64 -22.05
C LEU A 90 -14.11 -11.71 -23.03
N GLU A 91 -15.14 -12.49 -22.73
CA GLU A 91 -16.35 -12.57 -23.54
C GLU A 91 -16.94 -11.18 -23.83
N GLY A 92 -17.19 -10.90 -25.11
CA GLY A 92 -17.73 -9.62 -25.57
C GLY A 92 -16.71 -8.47 -25.69
N LYS A 93 -15.43 -8.67 -25.37
CA LYS A 93 -14.39 -7.66 -25.59
C LYS A 93 -13.84 -7.72 -27.02
N ASP A 94 -13.58 -6.54 -27.58
CA ASP A 94 -12.85 -6.41 -28.84
C ASP A 94 -11.35 -6.56 -28.60
N LEU A 95 -10.81 -7.72 -28.98
CA LEU A 95 -9.39 -8.06 -28.81
C LEU A 95 -8.49 -7.51 -29.93
N SER A 96 -9.03 -6.69 -30.85
CA SER A 96 -8.22 -6.01 -31.87
C SER A 96 -7.60 -4.70 -31.39
N GLN A 97 -7.98 -4.23 -30.19
CA GLN A 97 -7.54 -2.97 -29.61
C GLN A 97 -7.35 -3.08 -28.10
N PRO A 98 -6.63 -2.13 -27.47
CA PRO A 98 -6.48 -2.11 -26.02
C PRO A 98 -7.82 -1.91 -25.29
N PHE A 99 -7.99 -2.60 -24.16
CA PHE A 99 -9.19 -2.53 -23.32
C PHE A 99 -8.83 -2.43 -21.84
N MET A 100 -9.75 -1.88 -21.03
CA MET A 100 -9.62 -1.95 -19.57
C MET A 100 -10.11 -3.31 -19.07
N HIS A 101 -9.33 -3.93 -18.19
CA HIS A 101 -9.70 -5.17 -17.53
C HIS A 101 -9.62 -5.02 -16.01
N HIS A 102 -10.59 -5.63 -15.34
CA HIS A 102 -10.72 -5.61 -13.89
C HIS A 102 -10.09 -6.89 -13.33
N PHE A 103 -8.85 -6.80 -12.88
CA PHE A 103 -8.08 -7.92 -12.37
C PHE A 103 -8.33 -8.11 -10.87
N LYS A 104 -8.92 -9.24 -10.49
CA LYS A 104 -9.13 -9.61 -9.08
C LYS A 104 -8.05 -10.57 -8.62
N LEU A 105 -7.31 -10.19 -7.58
CA LEU A 105 -6.28 -11.04 -6.98
C LEU A 105 -6.95 -12.16 -6.17
N LYS A 106 -6.29 -13.32 -6.05
CA LYS A 106 -6.87 -14.46 -5.33
C LYS A 106 -6.75 -14.35 -3.81
N GLU A 107 -5.72 -13.66 -3.33
CA GLU A 107 -5.47 -13.48 -1.90
C GLU A 107 -6.42 -12.41 -1.35
N PRO A 108 -7.26 -12.74 -0.34
CA PRO A 108 -8.13 -11.76 0.30
C PRO A 108 -7.30 -10.79 1.15
N ILE A 109 -7.85 -9.60 1.36
CA ILE A 109 -7.26 -8.55 2.20
C ILE A 109 -8.29 -8.01 3.19
N VAL A 110 -7.82 -7.32 4.22
CA VAL A 110 -8.67 -6.51 5.11
C VAL A 110 -8.19 -5.06 5.08
N ASN A 111 -9.10 -4.11 4.82
CA ASN A 111 -8.73 -2.70 4.62
C ASN A 111 -8.15 -2.07 5.88
N GLU A 112 -8.65 -2.43 7.06
CA GLU A 112 -8.06 -2.03 8.34
C GLU A 112 -6.59 -2.47 8.44
N GLN A 113 -6.29 -3.71 8.06
CA GLN A 113 -4.95 -4.26 8.18
C GLN A 113 -3.97 -3.61 7.18
N MET A 114 -4.46 -3.28 5.99
CA MET A 114 -3.73 -2.39 5.06
C MET A 114 -3.40 -1.05 5.73
N TYR A 115 -4.38 -0.44 6.41
CA TYR A 115 -4.17 0.85 7.07
C TYR A 115 -3.16 0.75 8.22
N LYS A 116 -3.21 -0.32 9.02
CA LYS A 116 -2.18 -0.61 10.03
C LYS A 116 -0.78 -0.70 9.41
N ALA A 117 -0.64 -1.36 8.26
CA ALA A 117 0.63 -1.45 7.55
C ALA A 117 1.16 -0.08 7.12
N LEU A 118 0.29 0.78 6.59
CA LEU A 118 0.64 2.16 6.23
C LEU A 118 1.07 2.99 7.46
N CYS A 119 0.32 2.89 8.56
CA CYS A 119 0.67 3.58 9.80
C CYS A 119 1.99 3.07 10.40
N LYS A 120 2.26 1.76 10.33
CA LYS A 120 3.53 1.16 10.78
C LYS A 120 4.73 1.81 10.07
N MET A 121 4.65 1.99 8.75
CA MET A 121 5.72 2.67 7.99
C MET A 121 5.99 4.09 8.48
N VAL A 122 4.93 4.81 8.88
CA VAL A 122 5.06 6.15 9.46
C VAL A 122 5.74 6.07 10.82
N ILE A 123 5.26 5.21 11.73
CA ILE A 123 5.80 5.08 13.09
C ILE A 123 7.30 4.75 13.07
N ASP A 124 7.72 3.83 12.22
CA ASP A 124 9.13 3.42 12.11
C ASP A 124 10.07 4.53 11.60
N MET A 125 9.51 5.55 10.95
CA MET A 125 10.25 6.68 10.38
C MET A 125 10.20 7.93 11.25
N LEU A 126 9.39 7.93 12.32
CA LEU A 126 9.27 9.07 13.22
C LEU A 126 10.49 9.17 14.15
N PRO A 127 10.92 10.40 14.51
CA PRO A 127 11.88 10.58 15.59
C PRO A 127 11.35 9.98 16.90
N SER A 128 12.22 9.34 17.70
CA SER A 128 11.82 8.70 18.95
C SER A 128 11.19 9.69 19.97
N SER A 129 11.44 11.00 19.81
CA SER A 129 10.80 12.06 20.60
C SER A 129 9.30 12.22 20.34
N GLU A 130 8.81 11.80 19.17
CA GLU A 130 7.42 11.89 18.76
C GLU A 130 6.61 10.66 19.15
N LEU A 131 7.25 9.49 19.26
CA LEU A 131 6.61 8.20 19.61
C LEU A 131 5.68 8.23 20.83
N PRO A 132 5.94 9.01 21.91
CA PRO A 132 5.00 9.10 23.04
C PRO A 132 3.57 9.50 22.65
N HIS A 133 3.39 10.21 21.54
CA HIS A 133 2.09 10.67 21.03
C HIS A 133 1.29 9.59 20.29
N PHE A 134 1.95 8.52 19.86
CA PHE A 134 1.39 7.45 19.01
C PHE A 134 1.13 6.15 19.75
N LYS A 135 1.18 6.14 21.09
CA LYS A 135 1.02 4.91 21.90
C LYS A 135 -0.26 4.15 21.58
N ASN A 136 -1.37 4.85 21.35
CA ASN A 136 -2.64 4.20 21.01
C ASN A 136 -2.64 3.70 19.56
N THR A 137 -2.03 4.41 18.62
CA THR A 137 -1.80 3.93 17.24
C THR A 137 -1.01 2.63 17.25
N VAL A 138 0.12 2.58 17.97
CA VAL A 138 0.96 1.39 18.10
C VAL A 138 0.17 0.23 18.70
N ARG A 139 -0.56 0.49 19.80
CA ARG A 139 -1.44 -0.52 20.42
C ARG A 139 -2.49 -1.07 19.47
N TRP A 140 -3.03 -0.25 18.58
CA TRP A 140 -3.98 -0.68 17.56
C TRP A 140 -3.31 -1.52 16.47
N ILE A 141 -2.15 -1.08 15.97
CA ILE A 141 -1.36 -1.80 14.94
C ILE A 141 -1.03 -3.24 15.38
N VAL A 142 -0.60 -3.42 16.62
CA VAL A 142 -0.20 -4.74 17.15
C VAL A 142 -1.36 -5.56 17.73
N SER A 143 -2.59 -5.04 17.70
CA SER A 143 -3.73 -5.75 18.29
C SER A 143 -4.49 -6.57 17.26
N ASP A 144 -4.71 -7.85 17.62
CA ASP A 144 -5.63 -8.75 16.92
C ASP A 144 -7.10 -8.61 17.38
N ASN A 145 -7.34 -7.90 18.50
CA ASN A 145 -8.64 -7.89 19.18
C ASN A 145 -9.21 -6.48 19.43
N TRP A 146 -8.53 -5.43 18.98
CA TRP A 146 -9.05 -4.07 19.06
C TRP A 146 -9.65 -3.67 17.72
N MET A 147 -10.98 -3.73 17.65
CA MET A 147 -11.76 -3.19 16.56
C MET A 147 -12.18 -1.75 16.92
N PRO A 148 -11.68 -0.72 16.23
CA PRO A 148 -12.09 0.65 16.51
C PRO A 148 -13.52 0.92 16.06
N ASP A 149 -14.21 1.83 16.75
CA ASP A 149 -15.56 2.25 16.35
C ASP A 149 -15.54 3.12 15.09
N LEU A 150 -14.44 3.85 14.86
CA LEU A 150 -14.24 4.78 13.75
C LEU A 150 -12.76 4.83 13.33
N LEU A 151 -12.54 4.91 12.02
CA LEU A 151 -11.26 5.16 11.37
C LEU A 151 -11.53 6.11 10.19
N PRO A 152 -10.67 7.12 9.98
CA PRO A 152 -10.78 7.95 8.79
C PRO A 152 -10.38 7.16 7.54
N SER A 153 -11.02 7.47 6.42
CA SER A 153 -10.70 6.85 5.14
C SER A 153 -9.27 7.20 4.69
N ILE A 154 -8.70 6.33 3.86
CA ILE A 154 -7.49 6.64 3.10
C ILE A 154 -7.83 6.99 1.66
N TRP A 155 -6.95 7.73 1.02
CA TRP A 155 -7.17 8.23 -0.34
C TRP A 155 -6.10 7.70 -1.28
N LEU A 156 -6.54 7.03 -2.35
CA LEU A 156 -5.69 6.47 -3.39
C LEU A 156 -5.70 7.38 -4.62
N GLY A 157 -4.54 7.90 -5.00
CA GLY A 157 -4.28 8.62 -6.24
C GLY A 157 -3.56 7.72 -7.25
N LEU A 158 -3.82 7.94 -8.54
CA LEU A 158 -3.07 7.32 -9.63
C LEU A 158 -2.16 8.37 -10.27
N LEU A 159 -0.88 8.04 -10.39
CA LEU A 159 0.08 8.86 -11.12
C LEU A 159 -0.20 8.79 -12.62
N ARG A 160 0.14 9.84 -13.33
CA ARG A 160 -0.03 9.85 -14.80
C ARG A 160 1.01 8.94 -15.44
N THR A 161 0.67 8.39 -16.61
CA THR A 161 1.56 7.46 -17.33
C THR A 161 2.89 8.08 -17.78
N ASP A 162 2.97 9.40 -17.85
CA ASP A 162 4.17 10.18 -18.17
C ASP A 162 4.99 10.59 -16.93
N GLU A 163 4.48 10.32 -15.72
CA GLU A 163 5.20 10.54 -14.47
C GLU A 163 6.13 9.36 -14.14
N PRO A 164 7.23 9.61 -13.41
CA PRO A 164 8.14 8.55 -13.02
C PRO A 164 7.46 7.55 -12.09
N VAL A 165 7.64 6.25 -12.38
CA VAL A 165 7.21 5.18 -11.49
C VAL A 165 8.16 5.08 -10.29
N TYR A 166 7.63 5.16 -9.08
CA TYR A 166 8.38 5.08 -7.82
C TYR A 166 8.72 3.63 -7.46
N LYS A 167 9.76 3.07 -8.10
CA LYS A 167 10.25 1.72 -7.76
C LYS A 167 10.87 1.62 -6.36
N GLN A 168 11.37 2.75 -5.85
CA GLN A 168 11.70 2.94 -4.44
C GLN A 168 10.56 3.75 -3.83
N PRO A 169 9.86 3.24 -2.80
CA PRO A 169 8.82 3.99 -2.13
C PRO A 169 9.39 5.28 -1.53
N ALA A 170 8.66 6.39 -1.66
CA ALA A 170 8.94 7.63 -0.96
C ALA A 170 7.81 7.92 0.03
N LEU A 171 8.16 8.31 1.25
CA LEU A 171 7.21 8.58 2.33
C LEU A 171 7.42 10.00 2.84
N ASP A 172 6.42 10.85 2.62
CA ASP A 172 6.35 12.19 3.21
C ASP A 172 5.51 12.14 4.49
N ILE A 173 6.05 12.65 5.59
CA ILE A 173 5.37 12.69 6.90
C ILE A 173 5.26 14.15 7.34
N PHE A 174 4.03 14.59 7.59
CA PHE A 174 3.69 15.95 8.00
C PHE A 174 3.25 15.92 9.46
N LEU A 175 4.06 16.53 10.33
CA LEU A 175 3.71 16.77 11.72
C LEU A 175 3.21 18.20 11.90
N HIS A 176 2.05 18.37 12.51
CA HIS A 176 1.49 19.68 12.78
C HIS A 176 2.35 20.44 13.79
N ASN A 177 2.81 21.63 13.40
CA ASN A 177 3.64 22.47 14.25
C ASN A 177 2.84 23.11 15.40
N LYS A 178 3.47 23.19 16.58
CA LYS A 178 2.89 23.84 17.76
C LYS A 178 2.70 25.34 17.50
N GLY A 179 1.47 25.84 17.65
CA GLY A 179 1.17 27.29 17.67
C GLY A 179 0.07 27.75 16.73
N VAL A 180 -0.39 26.90 15.81
CA VAL A 180 -1.56 27.16 14.97
C VAL A 180 -2.77 26.48 15.60
N PRO A 181 -3.96 27.12 15.62
CA PRO A 181 -5.21 26.47 16.03
C PRO A 181 -5.35 25.09 15.38
N GLN A 182 -5.89 24.17 16.16
CA GLN A 182 -5.97 22.74 15.88
C GLN A 182 -7.00 22.50 14.75
N GLU A 183 -6.73 22.93 13.52
CA GLU A 183 -7.62 22.76 12.36
C GLU A 183 -7.21 21.60 11.45
N SER A 184 -6.01 21.07 11.64
CA SER A 184 -5.47 19.89 10.95
C SER A 184 -5.09 18.75 11.93
N PRO A 185 -5.02 17.50 11.43
CA PRO A 185 -4.52 16.35 12.19
C PRO A 185 -3.06 16.51 12.59
N TYR A 186 -2.68 15.91 13.71
CA TYR A 186 -1.30 15.97 14.18
C TYR A 186 -0.31 15.33 13.20
N CYS A 187 -0.69 14.21 12.58
CA CYS A 187 0.19 13.47 11.68
C CYS A 187 -0.56 13.02 10.43
N THR A 188 -0.08 13.48 9.29
CA THR A 188 -0.55 13.07 7.95
C THR A 188 0.62 12.53 7.16
N ALA A 189 0.38 11.52 6.34
CA ALA A 189 1.41 10.92 5.52
C ALA A 189 0.95 10.74 4.07
N VAL A 190 1.92 10.82 3.17
CA VAL A 190 1.77 10.51 1.75
C VAL A 190 2.84 9.51 1.36
N ILE A 191 2.43 8.33 0.90
CA ILE A 191 3.36 7.35 0.32
C ILE A 191 3.20 7.31 -1.19
N TRP A 192 4.32 7.53 -1.89
CA TRP A 192 4.46 7.41 -3.32
C TRP A 192 5.10 6.07 -3.63
N ILE A 193 4.39 5.21 -4.35
CA ILE A 193 4.88 3.87 -4.65
C ILE A 193 4.35 3.42 -6.02
N TYR A 194 5.27 3.01 -6.88
CA TYR A 194 5.00 2.66 -8.27
C TYR A 194 4.26 3.78 -9.02
N ASP A 195 3.04 3.52 -9.47
CA ASP A 195 2.10 4.42 -10.16
C ASP A 195 0.98 4.91 -9.23
N VAL A 196 1.09 4.71 -7.92
CA VAL A 196 0.05 5.09 -6.96
C VAL A 196 0.57 5.94 -5.82
N VAL A 197 -0.35 6.69 -5.24
CA VAL A 197 -0.13 7.53 -4.07
C VAL A 197 -1.20 7.22 -3.04
N TYR A 198 -0.81 6.98 -1.79
CA TYR A 198 -1.76 6.92 -0.67
C TYR A 198 -1.59 8.13 0.23
N LEU A 199 -2.66 8.89 0.42
CA LEU A 199 -2.77 9.98 1.38
C LEU A 199 -3.63 9.51 2.55
N PHE A 200 -3.11 9.62 3.76
CA PHE A 200 -3.80 9.18 4.98
C PHE A 200 -3.37 9.97 6.22
N VAL A 201 -4.24 9.99 7.21
CA VAL A 201 -3.95 10.52 8.56
C VAL A 201 -3.48 9.36 9.43
N VAL A 202 -2.65 9.59 10.44
CA VAL A 202 -2.35 8.55 11.43
C VAL A 202 -3.40 8.63 12.56
N PRO A 203 -4.18 7.58 12.83
CA PRO A 203 -5.28 7.65 13.80
C PRO A 203 -4.77 7.51 15.24
N PHE A 204 -5.63 7.86 16.20
CA PHE A 204 -5.43 7.65 17.65
C PHE A 204 -4.23 8.39 18.27
N VAL A 205 -3.77 9.47 17.64
CA VAL A 205 -2.71 10.32 18.22
C VAL A 205 -3.27 11.10 19.41
N ASP A 206 -2.56 11.11 20.54
CA ASP A 206 -3.02 11.82 21.76
C ASP A 206 -3.20 13.33 21.53
N LYS A 207 -2.38 13.91 20.66
CA LYS A 207 -2.40 15.31 20.24
C LYS A 207 -3.68 15.72 19.54
N ASP A 208 -4.40 14.80 18.92
CA ASP A 208 -5.65 15.12 18.25
C ASP A 208 -6.84 15.20 19.22
N ALA A 209 -6.64 14.81 20.49
CA ALA A 209 -7.66 14.83 21.53
C ALA A 209 -8.97 14.13 21.10
N GLY A 210 -8.84 13.04 20.34
CA GLY A 210 -9.97 12.27 19.83
C GLY A 210 -10.67 12.88 18.59
N ARG A 211 -10.12 13.92 17.98
CA ARG A 211 -10.63 14.47 16.70
C ARG A 211 -10.06 13.71 15.51
N TYR A 212 -10.58 14.02 14.32
CA TYR A 212 -10.13 13.48 13.03
C TYR A 212 -10.34 11.98 12.84
N GLN A 213 -11.34 11.41 13.52
CA GLN A 213 -11.72 10.00 13.36
C GLN A 213 -12.71 9.80 12.22
N LYS A 214 -13.32 10.88 11.72
CA LYS A 214 -14.32 10.84 10.65
C LYS A 214 -13.92 11.73 9.48
N ASP A 215 -14.32 11.34 8.29
CA ASP A 215 -13.97 12.04 7.05
C ASP A 215 -14.50 13.48 7.01
N GLU A 216 -15.67 13.76 7.61
CA GLU A 216 -16.22 15.12 7.61
C GLU A 216 -15.34 16.11 8.38
N GLN A 217 -14.59 15.63 9.38
CA GLN A 217 -13.63 16.44 10.14
C GLN A 217 -12.34 16.71 9.37
N LEU A 218 -12.10 15.96 8.29
CA LEU A 218 -10.86 15.95 7.53
C LEU A 218 -10.98 16.65 6.17
N LEU A 219 -12.18 16.99 5.72
CA LEU A 219 -12.44 17.48 4.36
C LEU A 219 -11.54 18.65 3.93
N SER A 220 -11.36 19.66 4.78
CA SER A 220 -10.51 20.82 4.44
C SER A 220 -9.04 20.42 4.31
N HIS A 221 -8.55 19.71 5.32
CA HIS A 221 -7.17 19.24 5.39
C HIS A 221 -6.82 18.33 4.21
N ILE A 222 -7.66 17.33 3.92
CA ILE A 222 -7.43 16.40 2.83
C ILE A 222 -7.43 17.12 1.47
N ARG A 223 -8.30 18.11 1.26
CA ARG A 223 -8.28 18.92 0.03
C ARG A 223 -6.99 19.71 -0.12
N GLU A 224 -6.48 20.29 0.96
CA GLU A 224 -5.19 21.00 0.93
C GLU A 224 -4.05 20.05 0.59
N MET A 225 -4.02 18.86 1.20
CA MET A 225 -3.02 17.83 0.90
C MET A 225 -3.13 17.34 -0.55
N MET A 226 -4.34 17.05 -1.05
CA MET A 226 -4.55 16.66 -2.45
C MET A 226 -4.09 17.76 -3.41
N ASN A 227 -4.40 19.03 -3.13
CA ASN A 227 -3.92 20.15 -3.94
C ASN A 227 -2.39 20.25 -3.93
N TRP A 228 -1.76 20.03 -2.77
CA TRP A 228 -0.30 20.03 -2.63
C TRP A 228 0.36 18.93 -3.47
N THR A 229 -0.23 17.72 -3.53
CA THR A 229 0.32 16.64 -4.39
C THR A 229 0.23 16.94 -5.89
N GLY A 230 -0.66 17.84 -6.31
CA GLY A 230 -0.92 18.14 -7.72
C GLY A 230 -1.75 17.09 -8.47
N LEU A 231 -2.24 16.03 -7.81
CA LEU A 231 -3.06 14.99 -8.45
C LEU A 231 -4.52 15.40 -8.61
N SER A 232 -5.09 15.07 -9.78
CA SER A 232 -6.45 15.49 -10.16
C SER A 232 -7.54 14.47 -9.79
N TYR A 233 -7.17 13.21 -9.56
CA TYR A 233 -8.12 12.12 -9.32
C TYR A 233 -7.72 11.31 -8.10
N TRP A 234 -8.71 11.08 -7.23
CA TRP A 234 -8.55 10.37 -5.97
C TRP A 234 -9.73 9.44 -5.75
N TYR A 235 -9.44 8.25 -5.22
CA TYR A 235 -10.42 7.26 -4.81
C TYR A 235 -10.39 7.13 -3.30
N GLN A 236 -11.53 7.34 -2.66
CA GLN A 236 -11.69 7.10 -1.23
C GLN A 236 -11.74 5.60 -0.98
N GLN A 237 -11.02 5.12 0.03
CA GLN A 237 -11.05 3.73 0.48
C GLN A 237 -11.49 3.67 1.94
N ASP A 238 -12.60 2.96 2.16
CA ASP A 238 -13.14 2.72 3.49
C ASP A 238 -12.24 1.74 4.25
N THR A 239 -11.64 2.20 5.34
CA THR A 239 -10.76 1.41 6.21
C THR A 239 -11.48 0.78 7.40
N MET A 240 -12.78 1.03 7.56
CA MET A 240 -13.62 0.40 8.57
C MET A 240 -14.17 -0.96 8.13
N ASP A 241 -13.93 -1.37 6.89
CA ASP A 241 -14.34 -2.70 6.44
C ASP A 241 -13.39 -3.79 6.98
N TYR A 242 -13.92 -4.53 7.95
CA TYR A 242 -13.26 -5.67 8.60
C TYR A 242 -13.51 -6.98 7.86
N HIS A 243 -14.35 -6.99 6.83
CA HIS A 243 -14.60 -8.17 6.04
C HIS A 243 -13.46 -8.41 5.06
N GLN A 244 -13.14 -9.68 4.86
CA GLN A 244 -12.22 -10.08 3.80
C GLN A 244 -12.80 -9.62 2.45
N SER A 245 -12.05 -8.77 1.77
CA SER A 245 -12.37 -8.30 0.43
C SER A 245 -11.34 -8.83 -0.56
N THR A 246 -11.78 -9.00 -1.81
CA THR A 246 -10.86 -9.36 -2.89
C THR A 246 -10.18 -8.09 -3.39
N SER A 247 -8.86 -8.01 -3.26
CA SER A 247 -8.10 -6.90 -3.85
C SER A 247 -8.23 -6.93 -5.38
N TRP A 248 -8.36 -5.77 -6.00
CA TRP A 248 -8.50 -5.67 -7.44
C TRP A 248 -7.84 -4.42 -8.01
N ILE A 249 -7.57 -4.46 -9.30
CA ILE A 249 -7.01 -3.35 -10.06
C ILE A 249 -7.61 -3.31 -11.46
N ASP A 250 -8.03 -2.12 -11.88
CA ASP A 250 -8.35 -1.88 -13.29
C ASP A 250 -7.07 -1.54 -14.04
N TRP A 251 -6.74 -2.33 -15.06
CA TRP A 251 -5.52 -2.16 -15.83
C TRP A 251 -5.79 -2.25 -17.33
N LYS A 252 -5.09 -1.40 -18.09
CA LYS A 252 -5.20 -1.39 -19.55
C LYS A 252 -4.40 -2.55 -20.13
N VAL A 253 -5.07 -3.43 -20.85
CA VAL A 253 -4.49 -4.56 -21.56
C VAL A 253 -4.44 -4.23 -23.04
N ASP A 254 -3.27 -4.41 -23.66
CA ASP A 254 -3.14 -4.41 -25.11
C ASP A 254 -2.93 -5.87 -25.56
N PRO A 255 -3.95 -6.52 -26.15
CA PRO A 255 -3.90 -7.94 -26.52
C PRO A 255 -2.91 -8.24 -27.65
N LEU A 256 -2.43 -7.22 -28.36
CA LEU A 256 -1.45 -7.38 -29.45
C LEU A 256 -0.01 -7.44 -28.94
N GLN A 257 0.21 -7.18 -27.65
CA GLN A 257 1.54 -7.23 -27.05
C GLN A 257 2.02 -8.65 -26.85
N SER A 258 3.28 -8.92 -27.21
CA SER A 258 3.90 -10.26 -27.11
C SER A 258 3.95 -10.86 -25.69
N TYR A 259 3.79 -10.03 -24.66
CA TYR A 259 3.77 -10.47 -23.26
C TYR A 259 2.36 -10.77 -22.73
N VAL A 260 1.32 -10.61 -23.56
CA VAL A 260 -0.08 -10.90 -23.23
C VAL A 260 -0.49 -12.21 -23.91
N HIS A 261 -0.91 -13.17 -23.12
CA HIS A 261 -1.29 -14.51 -23.54
C HIS A 261 -2.74 -14.75 -23.17
N ILE A 262 -3.61 -14.94 -24.18
CA ILE A 262 -5.03 -15.22 -23.96
C ILE A 262 -5.25 -16.72 -24.23
N LEU A 263 -5.43 -17.48 -23.15
CA LEU A 263 -5.52 -18.94 -23.19
C LEU A 263 -6.88 -19.39 -22.65
N PRO A 264 -7.47 -20.49 -23.17
CA PRO A 264 -8.68 -21.07 -22.59
C PRO A 264 -8.38 -21.64 -21.20
N GLN A 265 -9.38 -21.73 -20.33
CA GLN A 265 -9.22 -22.30 -18.99
C GLN A 265 -8.66 -23.74 -18.98
N THR A 266 -8.87 -24.49 -20.06
CA THR A 266 -8.38 -25.86 -20.23
C THR A 266 -6.88 -25.96 -20.53
N ASP A 267 -6.20 -24.84 -20.77
CA ASP A 267 -4.76 -24.73 -21.00
C ASP A 267 -4.16 -23.66 -20.04
N PRO A 268 -4.04 -23.98 -18.74
CA PRO A 268 -3.78 -23.02 -17.67
C PRO A 268 -2.33 -22.52 -17.57
#